data_AF-A0A398AUR9-F1
#
_entry.id   AF-A0A398AUR9-F1
#
_cell.length_a   1.000
_cell.length_b   1.000
_cell.length_c   1.000
_cell.angle_alpha   90.00
_cell.angle_beta   90.00
_cell.angle_gamma   90.00
#
_symmetry.space_group_name_H-M   'P 1'
#
loop_
_entity.id
_entity.type
_entity.pdbx_description
1 polymer ?
#
loop_
_entity_poly.entity_id
_entity_poly.type
_entity_poly.pdbx_seq_one_letter_code
_entity_poly.pdbx_strand_id
1 'polypeptide(L)'
;MADYDRREQMKEIHASRKAATYQKVDKAIQRLVRAKESINFNSVASEASVAKATLYNNLELRDRIESLRQQQAKAPTSKQIKREMDDNNKDAIIESLRR
;
A
#
# COMPACT_ATOMS: atom_id res chain seq x y z
N MET A 1 -39.95 2.69 -24.05
CA MET A 1 -39.36 2.85 -22.70
C MET A 1 -38.21 1.87 -22.63
N ALA A 2 -36.97 2.35 -22.53
CA ALA A 2 -35.80 1.50 -22.57
C ALA A 2 -35.84 0.52 -21.39
N ASP A 3 -35.83 -0.77 -21.71
CA ASP A 3 -35.76 -1.84 -20.73
C ASP A 3 -34.41 -1.72 -20.01
N TYR A 4 -34.47 -1.19 -18.80
CA TYR A 4 -33.31 -0.70 -18.07
C TYR A 4 -32.81 -1.81 -17.15
N ASP A 5 -31.79 -2.56 -17.58
CA ASP A 5 -31.26 -3.66 -16.80
C ASP A 5 -30.43 -3.13 -15.62
N ARG A 6 -31.12 -2.92 -14.50
CA ARG A 6 -30.56 -2.46 -13.22
C ARG A 6 -29.38 -3.32 -12.76
N ARG A 7 -29.31 -4.61 -13.16
CA ARG A 7 -28.20 -5.49 -12.78
C ARG A 7 -26.92 -5.12 -13.53
N GLU A 8 -27.01 -4.85 -14.83
CA GLU A 8 -25.86 -4.44 -15.65
C GLU A 8 -25.32 -3.08 -15.19
N GLN A 9 -26.20 -2.12 -14.91
CA GLN A 9 -25.78 -0.83 -14.36
C GLN A 9 -25.01 -0.99 -13.03
N MET A 10 -25.49 -1.85 -12.13
CA MET A 10 -24.79 -2.07 -10.85
C MET A 10 -23.41 -2.70 -11.09
N LYS A 11 -23.29 -3.67 -12.00
CA LYS A 11 -21.99 -4.26 -12.38
C LYS A 11 -21.02 -3.19 -12.91
N GLU A 12 -21.48 -2.31 -13.79
CA GLU A 12 -20.66 -1.22 -14.33
C GLU A 12 -20.20 -0.24 -13.24
N ILE A 13 -21.08 0.12 -12.31
CA ILE A 13 -20.72 0.99 -11.17
C ILE A 13 -19.66 0.32 -10.30
N HIS A 14 -19.81 -0.98 -10.01
CA HIS A 14 -18.82 -1.73 -9.24
C HIS A 14 -17.47 -1.81 -9.96
N ALA A 15 -17.47 -2.09 -11.27
CA ALA A 15 -16.26 -2.13 -12.08
C ALA A 15 -15.56 -0.76 -12.12
N SER A 16 -16.31 0.32 -12.33
CA SER A 16 -15.79 1.70 -12.32
C SER A 16 -15.17 2.07 -10.98
N ARG A 17 -15.84 1.75 -9.86
CA ARG A 17 -15.30 1.98 -8.50
C ARG A 17 -14.02 1.19 -8.25
N LYS A 18 -13.96 -0.07 -8.72
CA LYS A 18 -12.75 -0.89 -8.64
C LYS A 18 -11.61 -0.21 -9.42
N ALA A 19 -11.83 0.13 -10.69
CA ALA A 19 -10.83 0.80 -11.52
C ALA A 19 -10.32 2.12 -10.91
N ALA A 20 -11.22 2.96 -10.39
CA ALA A 20 -10.86 4.21 -9.73
C ALA A 20 -9.98 3.99 -8.49
N THR A 21 -10.25 2.93 -7.72
CA THR A 21 -9.44 2.57 -6.54
C THR A 21 -8.04 2.14 -6.96
N TYR A 22 -7.92 1.31 -8.00
CA TYR A 22 -6.63 0.89 -8.54
C TYR A 22 -5.80 2.08 -9.02
N GLN A 23 -6.41 3.02 -9.74
CA GLN A 23 -5.72 4.22 -10.20
C GLN A 23 -5.22 5.10 -9.04
N LYS A 24 -5.98 5.23 -7.97
CA LYS A 24 -5.55 5.96 -6.77
C LYS A 24 -4.34 5.30 -6.11
N VAL A 25 -4.39 3.98 -5.93
CA VAL A 25 -3.29 3.22 -5.34
C VAL A 25 -2.03 3.29 -6.21
N ASP A 26 -2.18 3.20 -7.53
CA ASP A 26 -1.05 3.31 -8.45
C ASP A 26 -0.38 4.69 -8.40
N LYS A 27 -1.18 5.76 -8.42
CA LYS A 27 -0.66 7.14 -8.25
C LYS A 27 0.03 7.34 -6.90
N ALA A 28 -0.52 6.76 -5.83
CA ALA A 28 0.09 6.82 -4.49
C ALA A 28 1.45 6.12 -4.46
N ILE A 29 1.54 4.91 -5.04
CA ILE A 29 2.80 4.18 -5.18
C ILE A 29 3.83 5.01 -5.96
N GLN A 30 3.43 5.59 -7.10
CA GLN A 30 4.34 6.42 -7.90
C GLN A 30 4.88 7.62 -7.12
N ARG A 31 4.04 8.27 -6.29
CA ARG A 31 4.47 9.36 -5.41
C ARG A 31 5.46 8.89 -4.35
N LEU A 32 5.19 7.77 -3.69
CA LEU A 32 6.08 7.19 -2.68
C LEU A 32 7.44 6.82 -3.27
N VAL A 33 7.47 6.24 -4.46
CA VAL A 33 8.71 5.93 -5.20
C VAL A 33 9.50 7.22 -5.46
N ARG A 34 8.87 8.26 -6.01
CA ARG A 34 9.51 9.56 -6.30
C ARG A 34 10.03 10.24 -5.04
N ALA A 35 9.28 10.15 -3.95
CA ALA A 35 9.66 10.70 -2.64
C ALA A 35 10.73 9.85 -1.91
N LYS A 36 11.10 8.68 -2.45
CA LYS A 36 11.99 7.69 -1.82
C LYS A 36 11.50 7.28 -0.42
N GLU A 37 10.19 7.26 -0.23
CA GLU A 37 9.54 6.80 0.99
C GLU A 37 9.33 5.29 0.98
N SER A 38 9.00 4.71 2.13
CA SER A 38 8.73 3.27 2.25
C SER A 38 7.44 2.89 1.54
N ILE A 39 7.47 1.88 0.68
CA ILE A 39 6.28 1.29 0.06
C ILE A 39 5.81 0.13 0.94
N ASN A 40 4.85 0.40 1.82
CA ASN A 40 4.20 -0.61 2.65
C ASN A 40 2.68 -0.35 2.70
N PHE A 41 1.91 -1.29 3.24
CA PHE A 41 0.44 -1.16 3.28
C PHE A 41 -0.04 0.09 4.03
N ASN A 42 0.70 0.55 5.05
CA ASN A 42 0.33 1.74 5.82
C ASN A 42 0.56 3.02 5.00
N SER A 43 1.74 3.16 4.39
CA SER A 43 2.08 4.34 3.60
C SER A 43 1.21 4.43 2.34
N VAL A 44 0.98 3.31 1.66
CA VAL A 44 0.10 3.26 0.48
C VAL A 44 -1.35 3.57 0.86
N ALA A 45 -1.87 3.01 1.95
CA ALA A 45 -3.23 3.31 2.43
C ALA A 45 -3.41 4.79 2.77
N SER A 46 -2.45 5.37 3.48
CA SER A 46 -2.44 6.79 3.85
C SER A 46 -2.38 7.70 2.62
N GLU A 47 -1.47 7.43 1.69
CA GLU A 47 -1.27 8.26 0.49
C GLU A 47 -2.43 8.13 -0.51
N ALA A 48 -2.97 6.92 -0.71
CA ALA A 48 -4.10 6.69 -1.60
C ALA A 48 -5.46 7.04 -0.98
N SER A 49 -5.51 7.35 0.32
CA SER A 49 -6.73 7.55 1.10
C SER A 49 -7.70 6.37 0.96
N VAL A 50 -7.18 5.15 1.08
CA VAL A 50 -7.96 3.90 1.04
C VAL A 50 -7.77 3.11 2.33
N ALA A 51 -8.80 2.35 2.72
CA ALA A 51 -8.68 1.49 3.89
C ALA A 51 -7.69 0.34 3.61
N LYS A 52 -6.94 -0.08 4.64
CA LYS A 52 -6.04 -1.25 4.53
C LYS A 52 -6.79 -2.51 4.12
N ALA A 53 -8.01 -2.69 4.62
CA ALA A 53 -8.87 -3.81 4.24
C ALA A 53 -9.08 -3.87 2.72
N THR A 54 -9.22 -2.72 2.05
CA THR A 54 -9.34 -2.66 0.58
C THR A 54 -8.07 -3.17 -0.09
N LEU A 55 -6.88 -2.87 0.45
CA LEU A 55 -5.61 -3.36 -0.10
C LEU A 55 -5.43 -4.87 0.11
N TYR A 56 -5.81 -5.39 1.29
CA TYR A 56 -5.71 -6.83 1.58
C TYR A 56 -6.73 -7.68 0.82
N ASN A 57 -7.96 -7.17 0.64
CA ASN A 57 -9.02 -7.91 -0.04
C ASN A 57 -8.82 -7.99 -1.56
N ASN A 58 -8.04 -7.08 -2.14
CA ASN A 58 -7.69 -7.12 -3.57
C ASN A 58 -6.30 -7.75 -3.74
N LEU A 59 -6.27 -9.04 -4.07
CA LEU A 59 -5.03 -9.80 -4.24
C LEU A 59 -4.03 -9.12 -5.19
N GLU A 60 -4.49 -8.59 -6.32
CA GLU A 60 -3.63 -7.88 -7.27
C GLU A 60 -2.94 -6.64 -6.67
N LEU A 61 -3.64 -5.88 -5.82
CA LEU A 61 -3.06 -4.71 -5.14
C LEU A 61 -2.07 -5.16 -4.07
N ARG A 62 -2.40 -6.22 -3.33
CA ARG A 62 -1.55 -6.83 -2.32
C ARG A 62 -0.23 -7.30 -2.93
N ASP A 63 -0.29 -8.12 -3.98
CA ASP A 63 0.89 -8.69 -4.64
C ASP A 63 1.78 -7.59 -5.22
N ARG A 64 1.18 -6.54 -5.75
CA ARG A 64 1.92 -5.40 -6.29
C ARG A 64 2.66 -4.60 -5.22
N ILE A 65 2.01 -4.33 -4.09
CA ILE A 65 2.64 -3.64 -2.95
C ILE A 65 3.76 -4.51 -2.36
N GLU A 66 3.53 -5.81 -2.18
CA GLU A 66 4.53 -6.75 -1.66
C GLU A 66 5.75 -6.85 -2.58
N SER A 67 5.52 -6.97 -3.90
CA SER A 67 6.58 -7.01 -4.90
C SER A 67 7.44 -5.76 -4.88
N LEU A 68 6.81 -4.57 -4.84
CA LEU A 68 7.52 -3.30 -4.77
C LEU A 68 8.28 -3.13 -3.45
N ARG A 69 7.71 -3.58 -2.34
CA ARG A 69 8.38 -3.58 -1.03
C ARG A 69 9.64 -4.44 -1.06
N GLN A 70 9.57 -5.63 -1.65
CA GLN A 70 10.74 -6.51 -1.79
C GLN A 70 11.80 -5.90 -2.71
N GLN A 71 11.40 -5.25 -3.80
CA GLN A 71 12.33 -4.53 -4.67
C GLN A 71 13.04 -3.39 -3.92
N GLN A 72 12.31 -2.64 -3.10
CA GLN A 72 12.88 -1.57 -2.28
C GLN A 72 13.83 -2.11 -1.20
N ALA A 73 13.56 -3.29 -0.63
CA ALA A 73 14.44 -3.92 0.35
C ALA A 73 15.81 -4.31 -0.23
N LYS A 74 15.88 -4.62 -1.53
CA LYS A 74 17.15 -4.94 -2.21
C LYS A 74 18.02 -3.70 -2.48
N ALA A 75 17.44 -2.51 -2.47
CA ALA A 75 18.13 -1.23 -2.64
C ALA A 75 17.63 -0.24 -1.56
N PRO A 76 18.01 -0.47 -0.29
CA PRO A 76 17.46 0.29 0.83
C PRO A 76 17.79 1.77 0.69
N THR A 77 16.77 2.61 0.89
CA THR A 77 16.97 4.06 0.87
C THR A 77 17.67 4.51 2.14
N SER A 78 18.40 5.64 2.11
CA SER A 78 19.08 6.17 3.30
C SER A 78 18.15 6.41 4.49
N LYS A 79 16.88 6.76 4.24
CA LYS A 79 15.84 6.87 5.28
C LYS A 79 15.49 5.52 5.90
N GLN A 80 15.47 4.45 5.09
CA GLN A 80 15.17 3.10 5.57
C GLN A 80 16.31 2.58 6.45
N ILE A 81 17.57 2.76 6.02
CA ILE A 81 18.75 2.41 6.82
C ILE A 81 18.72 3.11 8.18
N LYS A 82 18.41 4.42 8.20
CA LYS A 82 18.30 5.18 9.47
C LYS A 82 17.21 4.63 10.39
N ARG A 83 16.04 4.27 9.85
CA ARG A 83 14.95 3.68 10.66
C ARG A 83 15.30 2.29 11.17
N GLU A 84 15.91 1.45 10.34
CA GLU A 84 16.36 0.10 10.75
C GLU A 84 17.40 0.20 11.88
N MET A 85 18.32 1.16 11.84
CA MET A 85 19.23 1.42 12.95
C MET A 85 18.51 1.87 14.23
N ASP A 86 17.53 2.77 14.13
CA ASP A 86 16.73 3.22 15.28
C ASP A 86 15.90 2.08 15.91
N ASP A 87 15.28 1.23 15.08
CA ASP A 87 14.48 0.11 15.56
C ASP A 87 15.34 -0.97 16.24
N ASN A 88 16.51 -1.30 15.67
CA ASN A 88 17.48 -2.18 16.33
C ASN A 88 17.92 -1.64 17.70
N ASN A 89 18.10 -0.32 17.83
CA ASN A 89 18.47 0.31 19.09
C ASN A 89 17.35 0.21 20.14
N LYS A 90 16.07 0.33 19.72
CA LYS A 90 14.92 0.10 20.62
C LYS A 90 14.84 -1.35 21.08
N ASP A 91 15.06 -2.31 20.18
CA ASP A 91 15.02 -3.73 20.50
C ASP A 91 16.12 -4.11 21.50
N ALA A 92 17.34 -3.59 21.32
CA ALA A 92 18.44 -3.77 22.26
C ALA A 92 18.12 -3.22 23.66
N ILE A 93 17.47 -2.05 23.74
CA ILE A 93 17.01 -1.48 25.01
C ILE A 93 15.96 -2.38 25.66
N ILE A 94 14.97 -2.86 24.90
CA ILE A 94 13.94 -3.77 25.42
C ILE A 94 14.55 -5.07 25.95
N GLU A 95 15.52 -5.64 25.22
CA GLU A 95 16.23 -6.85 25.66
C GLU A 95 17.00 -6.61 26.97
N SER A 96 17.70 -5.47 27.09
CA SER A 96 18.42 -5.12 28.32
C SER A 96 17.51 -4.97 29.55
N LEU A 97 16.25 -4.56 29.35
CA LEU A 97 15.27 -4.31 30.41
C LEU A 97 14.51 -5.58 30.85
N ARG A 98 14.64 -6.70 30.12
CA ARG A 98 14.02 -7.98 30.49
C ARG A 98 14.89 -8.84 31.44
N ARG A 99 16.00 -8.29 31.94
CA ARG A 99 16.94 -8.95 32.85
C ARG A 99 16.48 -8.93 34.30
#